data_AF-X0TN35-F1
#
_entry.id   AF-X0TN35-F1
#
_cell.length_a   1.000
_cell.length_b   1.000
_cell.length_c   1.000
_cell.angle_alpha   90.00
_cell.angle_beta   90.00
_cell.angle_gamma   90.00
#
_symmetry.space_group_name_H-M   'P 1'
#
loop_
_entity.id
_entity.type
_entity.pdbx_description
1 polymer ?
#
loop_
_entity_poly.entity_id
_entity_poly.type
_entity_poly.pdbx_seq_one_letter_code
_entity_poly.pdbx_strand_id
1 'polypeptide(L)'
;MGLRKLPDVSTISRSLSKIECKEIEKGRALSRTIVIEGLKRENFPRLTFDFDGSVQSTRGHAEGTAVGFNKKKKGARSYYSLFCTVAQTGQFFDFLHRPGNVHDSNGADKFMMDCFQEAKKELKDTLFESRIDSAFFSEKILNILDFNAVKFTASVPFERFPELKNKIESRKRWRKIDKEWSYFESNWKPKSWDTKYRFIFT
;
A
#
# COMPACT_ATOMS: atom_id res chain seq x y z
N MET A 1 -6.15 -25.68 17.82
CA MET A 1 -6.59 -25.00 19.06
C MET A 1 -7.99 -25.48 19.40
N GLY A 2 -8.17 -26.13 20.56
CA GLY A 2 -9.44 -26.73 20.97
C GLY A 2 -10.14 -25.88 22.04
N LEU A 3 -11.02 -24.97 21.62
CA LEU A 3 -11.98 -24.33 22.51
C LEU A 3 -13.24 -25.23 22.59
N ARG A 4 -13.58 -25.72 23.78
CA ARG A 4 -14.81 -26.53 23.99
C ARG A 4 -16.09 -25.68 23.96
N LYS A 5 -15.97 -24.36 24.14
CA LYS A 5 -17.06 -23.38 24.10
C LYS A 5 -16.49 -22.01 23.76
N LEU A 6 -17.26 -21.18 23.04
CA LEU A 6 -16.91 -19.78 22.80
C LEU A 6 -17.04 -18.96 24.10
N PRO A 7 -16.09 -18.04 24.38
CA PRO A 7 -16.21 -17.14 25.52
C PRO A 7 -17.45 -16.24 25.37
N ASP A 8 -18.07 -15.91 26.50
CA ASP A 8 -19.19 -14.97 26.52
C ASP A 8 -18.72 -13.53 26.23
N VAL A 9 -19.67 -12.65 25.88
CA VAL A 9 -19.39 -11.26 25.51
C VAL A 9 -18.63 -10.51 26.61
N SER A 10 -18.96 -10.71 27.89
CA SER A 10 -18.29 -10.00 28.99
C SER A 10 -16.83 -10.41 29.13
N THR A 11 -16.50 -11.67 28.82
CA THR A 11 -15.13 -12.17 28.84
C THR A 11 -14.35 -11.55 27.69
N ILE A 12 -14.92 -11.52 26.48
CA ILE A 12 -14.29 -10.87 25.32
C ILE A 12 -14.06 -9.38 25.60
N SER A 13 -15.06 -8.65 26.09
CA SER A 13 -14.94 -7.22 26.37
C SER A 13 -13.85 -6.90 27.41
N ARG A 14 -13.76 -7.69 28.49
CA ARG A 14 -12.70 -7.52 29.51
C ARG A 14 -11.31 -7.85 28.99
N SER A 15 -11.19 -8.80 28.07
CA SER A 15 -9.92 -9.09 27.41
C SER A 15 -9.53 -7.95 26.47
N LEU A 16 -10.46 -7.47 25.63
CA LEU A 16 -10.22 -6.37 24.70
C LEU A 16 -9.86 -5.06 25.43
N SER A 17 -10.47 -4.78 26.59
CA SER A 17 -10.17 -3.57 27.37
C SER A 17 -8.77 -3.55 28.00
N LYS A 18 -8.05 -4.68 27.98
CA LYS A 18 -6.69 -4.83 28.52
C LYS A 18 -5.63 -4.94 27.41
N ILE A 19 -6.04 -4.85 26.16
CA ILE A 19 -5.11 -4.89 25.03
C ILE A 19 -4.28 -3.61 25.03
N GLU A 20 -2.97 -3.77 25.01
CA GLU A 20 -2.03 -2.68 24.80
C GLU A 20 -1.36 -2.81 23.43
N CYS A 21 -0.50 -1.86 23.09
CA CYS A 21 0.22 -1.84 21.80
C CYS A 21 0.97 -3.16 21.52
N LYS A 22 1.50 -3.82 22.55
CA LYS A 22 2.26 -5.07 22.41
C LYS A 22 1.39 -6.22 21.89
N GLU A 23 0.16 -6.33 22.38
CA GLU A 23 -0.81 -7.33 21.95
C GLU A 23 -1.28 -7.06 20.51
N ILE A 24 -1.44 -5.79 20.14
CA ILE A 24 -1.75 -5.37 18.77
C ILE A 24 -0.65 -5.83 17.81
N GLU A 25 0.62 -5.59 18.14
CA GLU A 25 1.75 -6.02 17.31
C GLU A 25 1.84 -7.54 17.17
N LYS A 26 1.53 -8.30 18.22
CA LYS A 26 1.42 -9.77 18.14
C LYS A 26 0.28 -10.22 17.25
N GLY A 27 -0.87 -9.55 17.32
CA GLY A 27 -2.02 -9.82 16.45
C GLY A 27 -1.69 -9.57 14.97
N ARG A 28 -1.00 -8.46 14.68
CA ARG A 28 -0.48 -8.16 13.34
C ARG A 28 0.50 -9.22 12.85
N ALA A 29 1.45 -9.62 13.69
CA ALA A 29 2.41 -10.68 13.35
C ALA A 29 1.69 -12.01 13.04
N LEU A 30 0.72 -12.41 13.85
CA LEU A 30 -0.08 -13.62 13.61
C LEU A 30 -0.86 -13.53 12.29
N SER A 31 -1.48 -12.38 12.01
CA SER A 31 -2.19 -12.16 10.75
C SER A 31 -1.25 -12.33 9.54
N ARG A 32 -0.05 -11.71 9.59
CA ARG A 32 0.97 -11.87 8.56
C ARG A 32 1.37 -13.34 8.39
N THR A 33 1.63 -14.06 9.49
CA THR A 33 2.03 -15.47 9.44
C THR A 33 1.00 -16.33 8.73
N ILE A 34 -0.29 -16.16 9.05
CA ILE A 34 -1.38 -16.93 8.42
C ILE A 34 -1.42 -16.66 6.90
N VAL A 35 -1.26 -15.39 6.49
CA VAL A 35 -1.22 -15.03 5.06
C VAL A 35 0.01 -15.66 4.39
N ILE A 36 1.20 -15.52 4.98
CA ILE A 36 2.44 -16.10 4.45
C ILE A 36 2.34 -17.62 4.28
N GLU A 37 1.80 -18.33 5.27
CA GLU A 37 1.58 -19.78 5.19
C GLU A 37 0.65 -20.15 4.02
N GLY A 38 -0.42 -19.37 3.82
CA GLY A 38 -1.28 -19.50 2.65
C GLY A 38 -0.50 -19.31 1.36
N LEU A 39 0.25 -18.21 1.23
CA LEU A 39 1.02 -17.90 0.02
C LEU A 39 2.11 -18.94 -0.29
N LYS A 40 2.76 -19.50 0.73
CA LYS A 40 3.71 -20.61 0.57
C LYS A 40 3.04 -21.84 -0.03
N ARG A 41 1.84 -22.18 0.44
CA ARG A 41 1.08 -23.33 -0.06
C ARG A 41 0.67 -23.13 -1.51
N GLU A 42 0.23 -21.92 -1.87
CA GLU A 42 -0.19 -21.63 -3.25
C GLU A 42 1.00 -21.51 -4.23
N ASN A 43 2.22 -21.26 -3.72
CA ASN A 43 3.47 -21.25 -4.48
C ASN A 43 3.43 -20.35 -5.74
N PHE A 44 2.91 -19.14 -5.60
CA PHE A 44 2.84 -18.20 -6.71
C PHE A 44 4.25 -17.78 -7.17
N PRO A 45 4.57 -17.87 -8.47
CA PRO A 45 5.86 -17.40 -9.00
C PRO A 45 6.00 -15.88 -8.94
N ARG A 46 4.87 -15.17 -8.78
CA ARG A 46 4.79 -13.72 -8.76
C ARG A 46 3.68 -13.26 -7.83
N LEU A 47 3.99 -12.30 -6.97
CA LEU A 47 3.04 -11.71 -6.03
C LEU A 47 3.04 -10.19 -6.13
N THR A 48 1.84 -9.62 -6.10
CA THR A 48 1.64 -8.17 -6.21
C THR A 48 1.10 -7.65 -4.90
N PHE A 49 1.86 -6.75 -4.28
CA PHE A 49 1.53 -6.12 -3.01
C PHE A 49 1.08 -4.70 -3.30
N ASP A 50 -0.19 -4.42 -3.02
CA ASP A 50 -0.77 -3.09 -3.21
C ASP A 50 -0.91 -2.39 -1.86
N PHE A 51 -0.63 -1.09 -1.86
CA PHE A 51 -0.66 -0.26 -0.67
C PHE A 51 -1.69 0.86 -0.85
N ASP A 52 -2.56 0.99 0.14
CA ASP A 52 -3.61 2.00 0.13
C ASP A 52 -3.93 2.41 1.58
N GLY A 53 -4.58 3.56 1.75
CA GLY A 53 -4.99 4.07 3.04
C GLY A 53 -6.49 4.32 3.12
N SER A 54 -7.07 4.05 4.29
CA SER A 54 -8.50 4.23 4.52
C SER A 54 -8.79 5.04 5.77
N VAL A 55 -9.72 5.99 5.61
CA VAL A 55 -10.24 6.84 6.70
C VAL A 55 -11.33 6.09 7.45
N GLN A 56 -11.11 5.86 8.74
CA GLN A 56 -12.11 5.29 9.65
C GLN A 56 -12.59 6.36 10.61
N SER A 57 -13.78 6.90 10.36
CA SER A 57 -14.37 7.92 11.23
C SER A 57 -14.85 7.32 12.54
N THR A 58 -14.54 7.99 13.65
CA THR A 58 -15.05 7.60 14.97
C THR A 58 -16.14 8.55 15.44
N ARG A 59 -16.87 8.13 16.48
CA ARG A 59 -17.75 9.01 17.25
C ARG A 59 -17.03 9.37 18.55
N GLY A 60 -17.06 10.63 18.94
CA GLY A 60 -16.39 11.11 20.16
C GLY A 60 -14.86 11.15 20.05
N HIS A 61 -14.19 11.03 21.20
CA HIS A 61 -12.75 11.21 21.36
C HIS A 61 -12.03 9.88 21.64
N ALA A 62 -12.15 8.93 20.71
CA ALA A 62 -11.42 7.66 20.82
C ALA A 62 -9.89 7.88 20.78
N GLU A 63 -9.16 7.08 21.54
CA GLU A 63 -7.69 7.14 21.64
C GLU A 63 -7.02 6.99 20.28
N GLY A 64 -5.95 7.75 20.02
CA GLY A 64 -5.20 7.69 18.76
C GLY A 64 -5.90 8.27 17.53
N THR A 65 -7.13 8.78 17.66
CA THR A 65 -7.82 9.48 16.57
C THR A 65 -7.34 10.92 16.47
N ALA A 66 -7.44 11.53 15.29
CA ALA A 66 -7.19 12.96 15.08
C ALA A 66 -8.13 13.53 14.03
N VAL A 67 -8.32 14.85 14.05
CA VAL A 67 -9.04 15.56 12.99
C VAL A 67 -8.10 15.71 11.81
N GLY A 68 -8.48 15.13 10.67
CA GLY A 68 -7.71 15.23 9.44
C GLY A 68 -8.59 15.11 8.22
N PHE A 69 -8.03 14.60 7.12
CA PHE A 69 -8.75 14.55 5.86
C PHE A 69 -9.90 13.55 5.91
N ASN A 70 -11.13 14.03 5.70
CA ASN A 70 -12.32 13.20 5.63
C ASN A 70 -13.34 13.80 4.66
N LYS A 71 -13.40 13.27 3.43
CA LYS A 71 -14.32 13.76 2.39
C LYS A 71 -15.79 13.69 2.81
N LYS A 72 -16.17 12.66 3.58
CA LYS A 72 -17.57 12.41 3.96
C LYS A 72 -18.00 13.21 5.19
N LYS A 73 -17.10 13.41 6.16
CA LYS A 73 -17.38 14.10 7.43
C LYS A 73 -16.24 15.04 7.80
N LYS A 74 -16.19 16.21 7.16
CA LYS A 74 -15.20 17.25 7.47
C LYS A 74 -15.25 17.60 8.97
N GLY A 75 -14.08 17.69 9.61
CA GLY A 75 -13.96 18.01 11.04
C GLY A 75 -14.16 16.83 12.00
N ALA A 76 -14.58 15.65 11.51
CA ALA A 76 -14.68 14.47 12.35
C ALA A 76 -13.31 13.88 12.68
N ARG A 77 -13.15 13.39 13.91
CA ARG A 77 -11.99 12.60 14.31
C ARG A 77 -12.02 11.24 13.60
N SER A 78 -10.84 10.77 13.20
CA SER A 78 -10.70 9.51 12.48
C SER A 78 -9.33 8.88 12.72
N TYR A 79 -9.22 7.61 12.33
CA TYR A 79 -7.95 6.96 12.00
C TYR A 79 -7.72 7.04 10.49
N TYR A 80 -6.46 6.99 10.08
CA TYR A 80 -6.04 6.82 8.69
C TYR A 80 -5.08 5.62 8.60
N SER A 81 -5.65 4.42 8.53
CA SER A 81 -4.84 3.20 8.48
C SER A 81 -4.28 3.01 7.07
N LEU A 82 -2.95 2.87 6.96
CA LEU A 82 -2.32 2.33 5.75
C LEU A 82 -2.40 0.82 5.83
N PHE A 83 -2.55 0.15 4.70
CA PHE A 83 -2.55 -1.30 4.66
C PHE A 83 -1.89 -1.82 3.39
N CYS A 84 -1.43 -3.07 3.49
CA CYS A 84 -0.89 -3.82 2.37
C CYS A 84 -1.84 -4.98 2.07
N THR A 85 -2.18 -5.18 0.79
CA THR A 85 -2.96 -6.32 0.33
C THR A 85 -2.20 -7.13 -0.70
N VAL A 86 -2.46 -8.43 -0.75
CA VAL A 86 -1.93 -9.33 -1.77
C VAL A 86 -2.97 -9.47 -2.88
N ALA A 87 -2.68 -8.95 -4.06
CA ALA A 87 -3.66 -8.83 -5.14
C ALA A 87 -4.24 -10.19 -5.58
N GLN A 88 -3.40 -11.24 -5.55
CA GLN A 88 -3.75 -12.59 -5.99
C GLN A 88 -4.79 -13.26 -5.09
N THR A 89 -4.76 -12.97 -3.78
CA THR A 89 -5.63 -13.63 -2.79
C THR A 89 -6.66 -12.68 -2.17
N GLY A 90 -6.53 -11.37 -2.40
CA GLY A 90 -7.36 -10.33 -1.78
C GLY A 90 -7.16 -10.19 -0.27
N GLN A 91 -6.12 -10.83 0.30
CA GLN A 91 -5.88 -10.82 1.73
C GLN A 91 -5.11 -9.57 2.16
N PHE A 92 -5.46 -9.05 3.34
CA PHE A 92 -4.64 -8.05 4.00
C PHE A 92 -3.37 -8.69 4.55
N PHE A 93 -2.23 -8.28 4.02
CA PHE A 93 -0.93 -8.73 4.50
C PHE A 93 -0.62 -8.08 5.85
N ASP A 94 -0.68 -6.75 5.93
CA ASP A 94 -0.41 -6.01 7.17
C ASP A 94 -1.10 -4.63 7.18
N PHE A 95 -1.09 -3.98 8.34
CA PHE A 95 -1.67 -2.67 8.60
C PHE A 95 -0.68 -1.77 9.35
N LEU A 96 -0.61 -0.49 8.99
CA LEU A 96 -0.03 0.56 9.82
C LEU A 96 -1.17 1.45 10.33
N HIS A 97 -1.49 1.30 11.62
CA HIS A 97 -2.50 2.11 12.28
C HIS A 97 -1.97 3.52 12.53
N ARG A 98 -2.68 4.55 12.05
CA ARG A 98 -2.28 5.95 12.22
C ARG A 98 -3.48 6.84 12.54
N PRO A 99 -3.25 7.98 13.22
CA PRO A 99 -4.26 9.01 13.40
C PRO A 99 -4.71 9.62 12.06
N GLY A 100 -5.94 10.15 12.03
CA GLY A 100 -6.57 10.69 10.82
C GLY A 100 -5.91 11.92 10.19
N ASN A 101 -5.01 12.60 10.92
CA ASN A 101 -4.27 13.77 10.45
C ASN A 101 -2.94 13.43 9.78
N VAL A 102 -2.58 12.14 9.68
CA VAL A 102 -1.35 11.70 9.03
C VAL A 102 -1.58 11.55 7.53
N HIS A 103 -0.72 12.20 6.74
CA HIS A 103 -0.74 12.12 5.29
C HIS A 103 -0.23 10.75 4.79
N ASP A 104 -0.71 10.33 3.62
CA ASP A 104 -0.51 9.00 3.03
C ASP A 104 0.95 8.58 3.00
N SER A 105 1.82 9.48 2.56
CA SER A 105 3.27 9.30 2.44
C SER A 105 4.04 9.20 3.75
N ASN A 106 3.51 9.66 4.89
CA ASN A 106 4.26 9.70 6.14
C ASN A 106 4.33 8.29 6.78
N GLY A 107 5.53 7.71 6.79
CA GLY A 107 5.79 6.35 7.30
C GLY A 107 5.41 5.23 6.33
N ALA A 108 4.88 5.56 5.14
CA ALA A 108 4.53 4.57 4.12
C ALA A 108 5.78 3.84 3.59
N ASP A 109 6.87 4.58 3.44
CA ASP A 109 8.16 4.08 2.98
C ASP A 109 8.68 2.94 3.85
N LYS A 110 8.69 3.14 5.18
CA LYS A 110 9.14 2.13 6.13
C LYS A 110 8.18 0.94 6.16
N PHE A 111 6.88 1.20 6.20
CA PHE A 111 5.87 0.15 6.20
C PHE A 111 5.93 -0.74 4.94
N MET A 112 6.09 -0.14 3.76
CA MET A 112 6.26 -0.87 2.50
C MET A 112 7.52 -1.75 2.57
N MET A 113 8.64 -1.18 3.02
CA MET A 113 9.89 -1.91 3.17
C MET A 113 9.74 -3.10 4.12
N ASP A 114 9.15 -2.89 5.30
CA ASP A 114 8.93 -3.94 6.30
C ASP A 114 8.07 -5.08 5.71
N CYS A 115 7.02 -4.73 4.94
CA CYS A 115 6.17 -5.73 4.28
C CYS A 115 6.94 -6.58 3.26
N PHE A 116 7.72 -5.94 2.38
CA PHE A 116 8.49 -6.64 1.36
C PHE A 116 9.61 -7.48 1.96
N GLN A 117 10.32 -6.98 2.97
CA GLN A 117 11.40 -7.71 3.64
C GLN A 117 10.87 -8.98 4.31
N GLU A 118 9.75 -8.87 5.04
CA GLU A 118 9.13 -10.03 5.69
C GLU A 118 8.65 -11.06 4.67
N ALA A 119 7.98 -10.62 3.61
CA ALA A 119 7.52 -11.54 2.56
C ALA A 119 8.68 -12.23 1.83
N LYS A 120 9.75 -11.50 1.48
CA LYS A 120 10.94 -12.04 0.80
C LYS A 120 11.73 -13.02 1.64
N LYS A 121 11.78 -12.80 2.96
CA LYS A 121 12.44 -13.72 3.90
C LYS A 121 11.81 -15.11 3.82
N GLU A 122 10.49 -15.16 3.67
CA GLU A 122 9.70 -16.38 3.71
C GLU A 122 9.39 -16.96 2.31
N LEU A 123 9.42 -16.15 1.26
CA LEU A 123 9.05 -16.51 -0.13
C LEU A 123 10.23 -16.20 -1.09
N LYS A 124 11.28 -17.03 -1.04
CA LYS A 124 12.58 -16.74 -1.68
C LYS A 124 12.57 -16.77 -3.21
N ASP A 125 11.76 -17.64 -3.80
CA ASP A 125 11.72 -17.86 -5.26
C ASP A 125 10.56 -17.11 -5.95
N THR A 126 9.96 -16.14 -5.24
CA THR A 126 8.83 -15.36 -5.73
C THR A 126 9.29 -13.98 -6.23
N LEU A 127 8.86 -13.60 -7.43
CA LEU A 127 9.01 -12.24 -7.91
C LEU A 127 7.96 -11.32 -7.26
N PHE A 128 8.42 -10.26 -6.61
CA PHE A 128 7.54 -9.28 -5.99
C PHE A 128 7.26 -8.10 -6.90
N GLU A 129 6.01 -7.65 -6.87
CA GLU A 129 5.52 -6.52 -7.63
C GLU A 129 4.68 -5.56 -6.78
N SER A 130 4.54 -4.31 -7.21
CA SER A 130 3.64 -3.36 -6.60
C SER A 130 2.97 -2.44 -7.63
N ARG A 131 1.70 -2.14 -7.43
CA ARG A 131 0.99 -1.11 -8.18
C ARG A 131 0.72 0.04 -7.23
N ILE A 132 1.27 1.20 -7.54
CA ILE A 132 1.12 2.38 -6.68
C ILE A 132 0.35 3.46 -7.41
N ASP A 133 -0.52 4.13 -6.68
CA ASP A 133 -1.28 5.25 -7.20
C ASP A 133 -0.42 6.53 -7.25
N SER A 134 -1.03 7.62 -7.70
CA SER A 134 -0.36 8.92 -7.78
C SER A 134 -0.08 9.58 -6.43
N ALA A 135 -0.77 9.17 -5.35
CA ALA A 135 -0.53 9.68 -4.01
C ALA A 135 0.80 9.13 -3.43
N PHE A 136 1.18 7.92 -3.82
CA PHE A 136 2.46 7.30 -3.48
C PHE A 136 3.58 7.56 -4.50
N PHE A 137 3.32 8.31 -5.58
CA PHE A 137 4.33 8.66 -6.57
C PHE A 137 5.37 9.65 -5.99
N SER A 138 6.49 9.10 -5.50
CA SER A 138 7.61 9.87 -4.94
C SER A 138 8.94 9.16 -5.17
N GLU A 139 10.03 9.92 -5.27
CA GLU A 139 11.39 9.37 -5.46
C GLU A 139 11.75 8.37 -4.37
N LYS A 140 11.42 8.70 -3.13
CA LYS A 140 11.69 7.86 -1.97
C LYS A 140 11.03 6.48 -2.08
N ILE A 141 9.75 6.43 -2.45
CA ILE A 141 9.01 5.16 -2.59
C ILE A 141 9.55 4.35 -3.77
N LEU A 142 9.78 4.99 -4.93
CA LEU A 142 10.30 4.27 -6.09
C LEU A 142 11.70 3.72 -5.85
N ASN A 143 12.57 4.48 -5.18
CA ASN A 143 13.90 4.01 -4.79
C ASN A 143 13.84 2.83 -3.81
N ILE A 144 12.86 2.80 -2.90
CA ILE A 144 12.65 1.66 -1.99
C ILE A 144 12.23 0.42 -2.77
N LEU A 145 11.30 0.55 -3.72
CA LEU A 145 10.88 -0.56 -4.56
C LEU A 145 12.04 -1.11 -5.39
N ASP A 146 12.81 -0.22 -6.02
CA ASP A 146 13.98 -0.58 -6.82
C ASP A 146 15.09 -1.24 -5.99
N PHE A 147 15.44 -0.64 -4.84
CA PHE A 147 16.44 -1.19 -3.90
C PHE A 147 16.05 -2.57 -3.39
N ASN A 148 14.76 -2.80 -3.15
CA ASN A 148 14.25 -4.11 -2.75
C ASN A 148 14.01 -5.04 -3.94
N ALA A 149 14.43 -4.72 -5.16
CA ALA A 149 14.21 -5.51 -6.37
C ALA A 149 12.72 -5.91 -6.58
N VAL A 150 11.81 -4.99 -6.24
CA VAL A 150 10.37 -5.12 -6.46
C VAL A 150 10.04 -4.49 -7.81
N LYS A 151 9.36 -5.21 -8.70
CA LYS A 151 8.87 -4.62 -9.95
C LYS A 151 7.68 -3.72 -9.65
N PHE A 152 7.51 -2.63 -10.39
CA PHE A 152 6.41 -1.73 -10.09
C PHE A 152 5.84 -1.05 -11.31
N THR A 153 4.58 -0.63 -11.15
CA THR A 153 3.90 0.34 -12.00
C THR A 153 3.35 1.43 -11.12
N ALA A 154 3.55 2.69 -11.51
CA ALA A 154 3.11 3.84 -10.74
C ALA A 154 2.24 4.77 -11.60
N SER A 155 1.09 5.17 -11.06
CA SER A 155 0.30 6.22 -11.69
C SER A 155 0.98 7.56 -11.47
N VAL A 156 1.18 8.32 -12.54
CA VAL A 156 1.87 9.61 -12.48
C VAL A 156 0.84 10.71 -12.21
N PRO A 157 1.03 11.61 -11.22
CA PRO A 157 0.16 12.77 -11.03
C PRO A 157 0.41 13.78 -12.16
N PHE A 158 -0.21 13.53 -13.31
CA PHE A 158 0.05 14.23 -14.57
C PHE A 158 -0.12 15.75 -14.47
N GLU A 159 -1.11 16.19 -13.69
CA GLU A 159 -1.37 17.61 -13.40
C GLU A 159 -0.16 18.36 -12.82
N ARG A 160 0.77 17.64 -12.16
CA ARG A 160 1.97 18.24 -11.55
C ARG A 160 3.12 18.42 -12.54
N PHE A 161 3.04 17.84 -13.74
CA PHE A 161 4.14 17.82 -14.70
C PHE A 161 3.69 18.27 -16.10
N PRO A 162 3.56 19.60 -16.32
CA PRO A 162 3.15 20.14 -17.63
C PRO A 162 4.05 19.70 -18.79
N GLU A 163 5.33 19.41 -18.55
CA GLU A 163 6.24 18.92 -19.58
C GLU A 163 5.85 17.55 -20.17
N LEU A 164 5.13 16.73 -19.40
CA LEU A 164 4.60 15.45 -19.89
C LEU A 164 3.49 15.67 -20.92
N LYS A 165 2.69 16.73 -20.75
CA LYS A 165 1.68 17.13 -21.74
C LYS A 165 2.31 17.50 -23.08
N ASN A 166 3.37 18.31 -23.06
CA ASN A 166 4.10 18.65 -24.28
C ASN A 166 4.68 17.42 -24.99
N LYS A 167 5.10 16.39 -24.24
CA LYS A 167 5.58 15.12 -24.83
C LYS A 167 4.48 14.35 -25.55
N ILE A 168 3.26 14.36 -25.00
CA ILE A 168 2.10 13.73 -25.63
C ILE A 168 1.69 14.51 -26.88
N GLU A 169 1.50 15.83 -26.76
CA GLU A 169 0.99 16.69 -27.85
C GLU A 169 1.95 16.76 -29.05
N SER A 170 3.26 16.72 -28.80
CA SER A 170 4.26 16.72 -29.87
C SER A 170 4.50 15.32 -30.48
N ARG A 171 3.93 14.25 -29.91
CA ARG A 171 4.19 12.88 -30.36
C ARG A 171 3.43 12.57 -31.65
N LYS A 172 4.19 12.34 -32.72
CA LYS A 172 3.66 11.97 -34.04
C LYS A 172 3.45 10.47 -34.27
N ARG A 173 4.07 9.62 -33.45
CA ARG A 173 4.06 8.16 -33.65
C ARG A 173 3.64 7.45 -32.37
N TRP A 174 2.61 6.64 -32.48
CA TRP A 174 2.05 5.82 -31.42
C TRP A 174 2.01 4.36 -31.88
N ARG A 175 2.26 3.45 -30.95
CA ARG A 175 2.11 2.00 -31.16
C ARG A 175 0.69 1.62 -30.79
N LYS A 176 0.00 0.94 -31.69
CA LYS A 176 -1.37 0.50 -31.44
C LYS A 176 -1.40 -0.63 -30.41
N ILE A 177 -2.27 -0.52 -29.41
CA ILE A 177 -2.60 -1.63 -28.49
C ILE A 177 -3.79 -2.39 -29.10
N ASP A 178 -4.88 -1.67 -29.36
CA ASP A 178 -6.10 -2.21 -29.95
C ASP A 178 -6.84 -1.12 -30.77
N LYS A 179 -8.14 -1.30 -31.03
CA LYS A 179 -8.94 -0.35 -31.83
C LYS A 179 -9.12 1.02 -31.17
N GLU A 180 -9.04 1.08 -29.85
CA GLU A 180 -9.29 2.27 -29.03
C GLU A 180 -7.98 2.85 -28.47
N TRP A 181 -7.07 1.98 -28.04
CA TRP A 181 -5.87 2.38 -27.31
C TRP A 181 -4.62 2.32 -28.18
N SER A 182 -3.76 3.32 -28.02
CA SER A 182 -2.40 3.35 -28.56
C SER A 182 -1.47 3.90 -27.49
N TYR A 183 -0.18 3.61 -27.57
CA TYR A 183 0.78 4.05 -26.57
C TYR A 183 2.12 4.46 -27.17
N PHE A 184 2.91 5.17 -26.39
CA PHE A 184 4.34 5.30 -26.63
C PHE A 184 5.11 5.25 -25.32
N GLU A 185 6.42 5.04 -25.42
CA GLU A 185 7.30 4.99 -24.25
C GLU A 185 8.32 6.12 -24.29
N SER A 186 8.74 6.57 -23.11
CA SER A 186 9.87 7.48 -22.95
C SER A 186 10.58 7.18 -21.64
N ASN A 187 11.92 7.27 -21.64
CA ASN A 187 12.67 7.34 -20.40
C ASN A 187 12.68 8.79 -19.92
N TRP A 188 12.15 9.03 -18.71
CA TRP A 188 12.05 10.37 -18.15
C TRP A 188 12.19 10.34 -16.63
N LYS A 189 12.50 11.50 -16.06
CA LYS A 189 12.52 11.75 -14.61
C LYS A 189 12.06 13.18 -14.34
N PRO A 190 11.37 13.43 -13.21
CA PRO A 190 11.28 14.78 -12.66
C PRO A 190 12.67 15.39 -12.51
N LYS A 191 12.79 16.71 -12.70
CA LYS A 191 14.09 17.41 -12.61
C LYS A 191 14.79 17.22 -11.27
N SER A 192 14.03 17.04 -10.20
CA SER A 192 14.53 16.85 -8.84
C SER A 192 15.03 15.44 -8.55
N TRP A 193 14.85 14.48 -9.46
CA TRP A 193 15.24 13.09 -9.23
C TRP A 193 16.56 12.80 -9.92
N ASP A 194 17.27 11.78 -9.46
CA ASP A 194 18.52 11.33 -10.09
C ASP A 194 18.30 10.22 -11.12
N THR A 195 17.36 9.32 -10.85
CA THR A 195 17.09 8.13 -11.67
C THR A 195 16.00 8.37 -12.72
N LYS A 196 16.24 7.89 -13.95
CA LYS A 196 15.22 7.84 -15.02
C LYS A 196 14.44 6.55 -14.95
N TYR A 197 13.13 6.66 -15.08
CA TYR A 197 12.23 5.52 -15.18
C TYR A 197 11.61 5.44 -16.58
N ARG A 198 11.12 4.26 -16.94
CA ARG A 198 10.35 4.02 -18.16
C ARG A 198 8.92 4.49 -17.92
N PHE A 199 8.47 5.46 -18.70
CA PHE A 199 7.09 5.96 -18.69
C PHE A 199 6.35 5.40 -19.90
N ILE A 200 5.12 4.96 -19.67
CA ILE A 200 4.19 4.51 -20.70
C ILE A 200 3.08 5.54 -20.77
N PHE A 201 2.88 6.11 -21.96
CA PHE A 201 1.82 7.08 -22.25
C PHE A 201 0.80 6.37 -23.13
N THR A 202 -0.45 6.35 -22.71
CA THR A 202 -1.58 5.68 -23.39
C THR A 202 -2.65 6.69 -23.74
#